data_AF-A0A7S0AWD2-F1
#
_entry.id   AF-A0A7S0AWD2-F1
#
_cell.length_a   1.000
_cell.length_b   1.000
_cell.length_c   1.000
_cell.angle_alpha   90.00
_cell.angle_beta   90.00
_cell.angle_gamma   90.00
#
_symmetry.space_group_name_H-M   'P 1'
#
loop_
_entity.id
_entity.type
_entity.pdbx_description
1 polymer ?
#
loop_
_entity_poly.entity_id
_entity_poly.type
_entity_poly.pdbx_seq_one_letter_code
_entity_poly.pdbx_strand_id
1 'polypeptide(L)'
;MVCRALHTAPLYAPSGERIQLDDVRVTGEATIHFRKGKRIPCFDYGISVPWRLRLSQGELVTGHMEIPEFTNSYGEVPEDFEVRVPYARDWHCHPETAKRILSFMQKEGVSIVRDALLACAPDICEAGHQKAEPPRRGPPDLQRLMQQAKEWGAVAGSSPA
;
A
#
# COMPACT_ATOMS: atom_id res chain seq x y z
N MET A 1 4.70 1.40 2.27
CA MET A 1 3.63 1.90 1.37
C MET A 1 2.52 2.56 2.17
N VAL A 2 1.94 1.87 3.16
CA VAL A 2 0.93 2.41 4.09
C VAL A 2 1.31 3.77 4.68
N CYS A 3 2.47 3.90 5.35
CA CYS A 3 2.90 5.17 5.94
C CYS A 3 2.97 6.29 4.90
N ARG A 4 3.51 6.01 3.69
CA ARG A 4 3.59 7.01 2.62
C ARG A 4 2.19 7.49 2.22
N ALA A 5 1.27 6.56 1.97
CA ALA A 5 -0.10 6.87 1.55
C ALA A 5 -0.80 7.78 2.55
N LEU A 6 -0.70 7.46 3.85
CA LEU A 6 -1.28 8.24 4.93
C LEU A 6 -0.67 9.65 5.02
N HIS A 7 0.65 9.80 4.94
CA HIS A 7 1.27 11.13 5.00
C HIS A 7 0.96 12.01 3.78
N THR A 8 0.69 11.40 2.62
CA THR A 8 0.30 12.12 1.40
C THR A 8 -1.20 12.40 1.30
N ALA A 9 -2.02 11.86 2.19
CA ALA A 9 -3.46 12.08 2.18
C ALA A 9 -3.81 13.57 2.36
N PRO A 10 -4.78 14.12 1.61
CA PRO A 10 -5.18 15.52 1.68
C PRO A 10 -6.08 15.80 2.90
N LEU A 11 -5.56 15.58 4.11
CA LEU A 11 -6.28 15.85 5.35
C LEU A 11 -6.14 17.33 5.75
N TYR A 12 -7.22 18.08 5.58
CA TYR A 12 -7.33 19.48 5.95
C TYR A 12 -8.48 19.68 6.92
N ALA A 13 -8.27 20.46 7.97
CA ALA A 13 -9.32 20.86 8.88
C ALA A 13 -10.36 21.76 8.17
N PRO A 14 -11.59 21.90 8.70
CA PRO A 14 -12.59 22.82 8.16
C PRO A 14 -12.13 24.29 8.09
N SER A 15 -11.12 24.65 8.87
CA SER A 15 -10.48 25.98 8.89
C SER A 15 -9.38 26.15 7.82
N GLY A 16 -9.02 25.09 7.10
CA GLY A 16 -8.07 25.08 5.99
C GLY A 16 -6.66 24.63 6.36
N GLU A 17 -6.31 24.56 7.64
CA GLU A 17 -5.00 24.08 8.07
C GLU A 17 -4.84 22.56 7.86
N ARG A 18 -3.64 22.13 7.48
CA ARG A 18 -3.34 20.71 7.25
C ARG A 18 -3.22 19.95 8.57
N ILE A 19 -3.91 18.81 8.66
CA ILE A 19 -3.75 17.86 9.74
C ILE A 19 -2.51 17.01 9.45
N GLN A 20 -1.57 16.99 10.41
CA GLN A 20 -0.34 16.23 10.31
C GLN A 20 -0.54 14.88 10.99
N LEU A 21 -0.23 13.80 10.27
CA LEU A 21 -0.10 12.48 10.86
C LEU A 21 1.34 12.34 11.36
N ASP A 22 1.48 12.05 12.64
CA ASP A 22 2.76 11.78 13.30
C ASP A 22 2.97 10.26 13.40
N ASP A 23 4.15 9.83 13.90
CA ASP A 23 4.58 8.44 14.21
C ASP A 23 3.61 7.31 13.80
N VAL A 24 3.38 7.16 12.49
CA VAL A 24 2.44 6.17 11.95
C VAL A 24 3.03 4.79 12.17
N ARG A 25 2.44 4.04 13.10
CA ARG A 25 2.88 2.69 13.44
C ARG A 25 2.03 1.68 12.69
N VAL A 26 2.69 0.78 11.98
CA VAL A 26 2.08 -0.34 11.27
C VAL A 26 2.60 -1.63 11.89
N THR A 27 1.70 -2.48 12.34
CA THR A 27 2.00 -3.79 12.91
C THR A 27 1.23 -4.86 12.14
N GLY A 28 1.79 -6.05 11.98
CA GLY A 28 1.15 -7.13 11.26
C GLY A 28 2.08 -7.79 10.27
N GLU A 29 1.52 -8.47 9.29
CA GLU A 29 2.27 -9.29 8.35
C GLU A 29 1.77 -9.18 6.91
N ALA A 30 2.67 -9.45 5.98
CA ALA A 30 2.34 -9.64 4.58
C ALA A 30 3.10 -10.85 4.03
N THR A 31 2.38 -11.71 3.35
CA THR A 31 2.86 -12.97 2.82
C THR A 31 2.41 -13.14 1.38
N ILE A 32 3.15 -13.96 0.62
CA ILE A 32 2.80 -14.29 -0.76
C ILE A 32 2.73 -15.81 -0.84
N HIS A 33 1.55 -16.32 -1.17
CA HIS A 33 1.32 -17.74 -1.40
C HIS A 33 1.29 -18.04 -2.90
N PHE A 34 1.73 -19.23 -3.28
CA PHE A 34 1.62 -19.74 -4.65
C PHE A 34 0.72 -20.98 -4.67
N ARG A 35 -0.41 -20.89 -5.38
CA ARG A 35 -1.38 -21.99 -5.48
C ARG A 35 -1.80 -22.18 -6.93
N LYS A 36 -1.63 -23.39 -7.46
CA LYS A 36 -1.94 -23.74 -8.87
C LYS A 36 -1.31 -22.74 -9.87
N GLY A 37 -0.06 -22.34 -9.62
CA GLY A 37 0.66 -21.37 -10.44
C GLY A 37 0.17 -19.92 -10.31
N LYS A 38 -0.83 -19.63 -9.47
CA LYS A 38 -1.31 -18.27 -9.18
C LYS A 38 -0.67 -17.72 -7.91
N ARG A 39 -0.25 -16.46 -7.97
CA ARG A 39 0.21 -15.67 -6.83
C ARG A 39 -0.98 -15.15 -6.04
N ILE A 40 -0.95 -15.34 -4.73
CA ILE A 40 -1.99 -14.89 -3.80
C ILE A 40 -1.27 -14.06 -2.73
N PRO A 41 -1.21 -12.73 -2.89
CA PRO A 41 -0.76 -11.87 -1.80
C PRO A 41 -1.78 -11.92 -0.66
N CYS A 42 -1.30 -11.86 0.57
CA CYS A 42 -2.11 -11.71 1.77
C CYS A 42 -1.42 -10.67 2.65
N PHE A 43 -2.17 -9.72 3.18
CA PHE A 43 -1.66 -8.85 4.22
C PHE A 43 -2.73 -8.63 5.27
N ASP A 44 -2.27 -8.42 6.49
CA ASP A 44 -3.09 -8.05 7.64
C ASP A 44 -2.28 -7.06 8.48
N TYR A 45 -2.78 -5.83 8.57
CA TYR A 45 -2.13 -4.76 9.30
C TYR A 45 -3.08 -4.11 10.30
N GLY A 46 -2.60 -3.95 11.52
CA GLY A 46 -3.07 -2.95 12.47
C GLY A 46 -2.28 -1.65 12.29
N ILE A 47 -2.97 -0.52 12.27
CA ILE A 47 -2.36 0.81 12.07
C ILE A 47 -2.77 1.74 13.20
N SER A 48 -1.77 2.37 13.83
CA SER A 48 -1.94 3.35 14.90
C SER A 48 -1.36 4.69 14.46
N VAL A 49 -2.18 5.74 14.54
CA VAL A 49 -1.91 7.03 13.90
C VAL A 49 -2.18 8.18 14.89
N PRO A 50 -1.15 8.64 15.62
CA PRO A 50 -1.19 9.94 16.27
C PRO A 50 -1.34 11.04 15.22
N TRP A 51 -2.13 12.06 15.50
CA TRP A 51 -2.29 13.20 14.61
C TRP A 51 -2.32 14.52 15.38
N ARG A 52 -1.93 15.59 14.70
CA ARG A 52 -1.96 16.95 15.25
C ARG A 52 -2.39 17.98 14.22
N LEU A 53 -2.99 19.05 14.72
CA LEU A 53 -3.42 20.21 13.96
C LEU A 53 -2.95 21.46 14.68
N ARG A 54 -2.13 22.27 14.00
CA ARG A 54 -1.74 23.60 14.48
C ARG A 54 -2.65 24.62 13.83
N LEU A 55 -3.37 25.38 14.64
CA LEU A 55 -4.23 26.46 14.17
C LEU A 55 -3.46 27.79 14.15
N SER A 56 -4.00 28.73 13.40
CA SER A 56 -3.41 30.04 13.10
C SER A 56 -3.07 30.93 14.32
N GLN A 57 -3.53 30.59 15.52
CA GLN A 57 -3.24 31.32 16.77
C GLN A 57 -2.28 30.59 17.73
N GLY A 58 -1.60 29.53 17.27
CA GLY A 58 -0.72 28.72 18.11
C GLY A 58 -1.46 27.68 18.95
N GLU A 59 -2.79 27.60 18.81
CA GLU A 59 -3.58 26.51 19.37
C GLU A 59 -3.19 25.18 18.71
N LEU A 60 -3.20 24.10 19.50
CA LEU A 60 -2.81 22.77 19.06
C LEU A 60 -3.92 21.78 19.45
N VAL A 61 -4.47 21.11 18.44
CA VAL A 61 -5.35 19.95 18.67
C VAL A 61 -4.54 18.71 18.36
N THR A 62 -4.51 17.75 19.29
CA THR A 62 -3.86 16.45 19.07
C THR A 62 -4.89 15.35 19.22
N GLY A 63 -4.74 14.25 18.51
CA GLY A 63 -5.61 13.10 18.71
C GLY A 63 -4.98 11.80 18.26
N HIS A 64 -5.80 10.78 18.28
CA HIS A 64 -5.41 9.44 17.85
C HIS A 64 -6.41 8.88 16.86
N MET A 65 -5.93 8.04 15.96
CA MET A 65 -6.74 7.26 15.04
C MET A 65 -6.17 5.84 14.97
N GLU A 66 -7.06 4.86 14.90
CA GLU A 66 -6.71 3.44 14.84
C GLU A 66 -7.46 2.78 13.68
N ILE A 67 -6.75 1.93 12.96
CA ILE A 67 -7.31 1.01 11.97
C ILE A 67 -6.93 -0.39 12.48
N PRO A 68 -7.83 -1.06 13.21
CA PRO A 68 -7.49 -2.33 13.88
C PRO A 68 -7.10 -3.43 12.90
N GLU A 69 -7.78 -3.45 11.75
CA GLU A 69 -7.62 -4.48 10.73
C GLU A 69 -7.69 -3.82 9.34
N PHE A 70 -6.59 -3.92 8.61
CA PHE A 70 -6.48 -3.52 7.22
C PHE A 70 -5.89 -4.69 6.43
N THR A 71 -6.72 -5.35 5.65
CA THR A 71 -6.42 -6.57 4.91
C THR A 71 -6.67 -6.39 3.42
N ASN A 72 -6.16 -7.32 2.61
CA ASN A 72 -6.38 -7.29 1.16
C ASN A 72 -7.75 -7.83 0.71
N SER A 73 -8.63 -8.22 1.65
CA SER A 73 -10.04 -8.51 1.38
C SER A 73 -10.86 -7.23 1.11
N TYR A 74 -10.34 -6.06 1.50
CA TYR A 74 -11.03 -4.80 1.32
C TYR A 74 -10.78 -4.24 -0.09
N GLY A 75 -11.84 -4.14 -0.88
CA GLY A 75 -11.80 -3.71 -2.27
C GLY A 75 -13.09 -3.94 -3.04
N GLU A 76 -13.96 -4.83 -2.56
CA GLU A 76 -15.28 -5.09 -3.17
C GLU A 76 -16.39 -4.21 -2.57
N VAL A 77 -16.28 -3.85 -1.29
CA VAL A 77 -17.25 -3.02 -0.57
C VAL A 77 -16.54 -1.79 0.00
N PRO A 78 -16.90 -0.57 -0.48
CA PRO A 78 -16.51 0.65 0.22
C PRO A 78 -17.08 0.61 1.64
N GLU A 79 -16.28 1.00 2.63
CA GLU A 79 -16.61 1.00 4.08
C GLU A 79 -16.37 -0.28 4.89
N ASP A 80 -15.82 -1.32 4.28
CA ASP A 80 -15.76 -2.65 4.90
C ASP A 80 -14.73 -2.81 6.02
N PHE A 81 -13.93 -1.78 6.28
CA PHE A 81 -12.98 -1.79 7.40
C PHE A 81 -13.13 -0.58 8.32
N GLU A 82 -12.83 -0.84 9.59
CA GLU A 82 -13.05 0.08 10.68
C GLU A 82 -11.92 1.10 10.80
N VAL A 83 -12.28 2.37 10.86
CA VAL A 83 -11.36 3.47 11.19
C VAL A 83 -11.92 4.19 12.40
N ARG A 84 -11.22 4.07 13.53
CA ARG A 84 -11.62 4.66 14.82
C ARG A 84 -10.89 5.96 15.06
N VAL A 85 -11.62 7.00 15.47
CA VAL A 85 -11.03 8.24 15.99
C VAL A 85 -11.60 8.47 17.39
N PRO A 86 -10.98 7.88 18.44
CA PRO A 86 -11.58 7.82 19.77
C PRO A 86 -11.61 9.18 20.49
N TYR A 87 -10.61 10.03 20.26
CA TYR A 87 -10.50 11.31 20.97
C TYR A 87 -9.68 12.35 20.21
N ALA A 88 -9.94 13.60 20.59
CA ALA A 88 -9.08 14.75 20.35
C ALA A 88 -8.87 15.47 21.69
N ARG A 89 -7.66 16.00 21.91
CA ARG A 89 -7.27 16.78 23.08
C ARG A 89 -7.04 18.22 22.66
N ASP A 90 -7.53 19.11 23.50
CA ASP A 90 -7.38 20.55 23.43
C ASP A 90 -6.09 20.98 24.12
N TRP A 91 -5.06 21.29 23.34
CA TRP A 91 -3.83 21.86 23.84
C TRP A 91 -3.79 23.34 23.50
N HIS A 92 -4.12 24.18 24.49
CA HIS A 92 -4.28 25.62 24.31
C HIS A 92 -5.30 26.00 23.23
N CYS A 93 -6.36 25.21 23.03
CA CYS A 93 -7.47 25.57 22.14
C CYS A 93 -8.80 25.66 22.90
N HIS A 94 -9.78 26.36 22.34
CA HIS A 94 -11.13 26.34 22.89
C HIS A 94 -11.73 24.90 22.81
N PRO A 95 -12.43 24.38 23.84
CA PRO A 95 -12.96 23.01 23.83
C PRO A 95 -13.92 22.70 22.67
N GLU A 96 -14.71 23.70 22.26
CA GLU A 96 -15.60 23.58 21.08
C GLU A 96 -14.80 23.33 19.78
N THR A 97 -13.60 23.90 19.67
CA THR A 97 -12.70 23.68 18.53
C THR A 97 -12.28 22.22 18.47
N ALA A 98 -11.78 21.66 19.58
CA ALA A 98 -11.39 20.25 19.64
C ALA A 98 -12.55 19.30 19.30
N LYS A 99 -13.76 19.58 19.80
CA LYS A 99 -14.97 18.80 19.45
C LYS A 99 -15.31 18.87 17.96
N ARG A 100 -15.23 20.07 17.36
CA ARG A 100 -15.49 20.27 15.93
C ARG A 100 -14.48 19.50 15.08
N ILE A 101 -13.19 19.54 15.45
CA ILE A 101 -12.13 18.78 14.77
C ILE A 101 -12.33 17.28 14.95
N LEU A 102 -12.71 16.82 16.14
CA LEU A 102 -13.03 15.40 16.37
C LEU A 102 -14.18 14.93 15.48
N SER A 103 -15.27 15.69 15.42
CA SER A 103 -16.44 15.39 14.58
C SER A 103 -16.08 15.36 13.09
N PHE A 104 -15.21 16.27 12.64
CA PHE A 104 -14.66 16.24 11.29
C PHE A 104 -13.84 14.97 11.05
N MET A 105 -12.90 14.65 11.94
CA MET A 105 -12.04 13.48 11.82
C MET A 105 -12.85 12.18 11.79
N GLN A 106 -13.91 12.08 12.59
CA GLN A 106 -14.81 10.91 12.64
C GLN A 106 -15.69 10.73 11.39
N LYS A 107 -15.82 11.76 10.55
CA LYS A 107 -16.65 11.73 9.35
C LYS A 107 -15.80 11.83 8.09
N GLU A 108 -15.38 13.03 7.75
CA GLU A 108 -14.63 13.32 6.53
C GLU A 108 -13.20 12.79 6.62
N GLY A 109 -12.56 12.91 7.80
CA GLY A 109 -11.21 12.39 8.01
C GLY A 109 -11.12 10.88 7.80
N VAL A 110 -12.08 10.12 8.35
CA VAL A 110 -12.22 8.67 8.13
C VAL A 110 -12.33 8.34 6.64
N SER A 111 -13.18 9.05 5.90
CA SER A 111 -13.34 8.82 4.46
C SER A 111 -12.02 9.03 3.71
N ILE A 112 -11.33 10.14 3.96
CA ILE A 112 -10.06 10.47 3.30
C ILE A 112 -8.97 9.42 3.60
N VAL A 113 -8.90 8.97 4.85
CA VAL A 113 -7.94 7.94 5.28
C VAL A 113 -8.26 6.61 4.62
N ARG A 114 -9.53 6.24 4.55
CA ARG A 114 -10.01 5.03 3.91
C ARG A 114 -9.61 5.03 2.42
N ASP A 115 -9.86 6.11 1.72
CA ASP A 115 -9.50 6.26 0.30
C ASP A 115 -7.99 6.15 0.09
N ALA A 116 -7.18 6.77 0.96
CA ALA A 116 -5.72 6.68 0.89
C ALA A 116 -5.21 5.25 1.10
N LEU A 117 -5.80 4.50 2.03
CA LEU A 117 -5.44 3.10 2.29
C LEU A 117 -5.85 2.19 1.13
N LEU A 118 -7.08 2.34 0.62
CA LEU A 118 -7.56 1.58 -0.54
C LEU A 118 -6.72 1.86 -1.79
N ALA A 119 -6.32 3.12 -2.02
CA ALA A 119 -5.48 3.49 -3.14
C ALA A 119 -4.08 2.85 -3.08
N CYS A 120 -3.57 2.53 -1.88
CA CYS A 120 -2.27 1.90 -1.72
C CYS A 120 -2.32 0.37 -1.59
N ALA A 121 -3.49 -0.23 -1.39
CA ALA A 121 -3.64 -1.69 -1.27
C ALA A 121 -3.09 -2.45 -2.50
N PRO A 122 -3.32 -2.00 -3.76
CA PRO A 122 -2.73 -2.65 -4.94
C PRO A 122 -1.20 -2.66 -4.91
N ASP A 123 -0.57 -1.56 -4.48
CA ASP A 123 0.89 -1.48 -4.39
C ASP A 123 1.44 -2.49 -3.37
N ILE A 124 0.74 -2.66 -2.24
CA ILE A 124 1.10 -3.67 -1.22
C ILE A 124 0.98 -5.08 -1.82
N CYS A 125 -0.11 -5.34 -2.54
CA CYS A 125 -0.33 -6.59 -3.22
C CYS A 125 0.72 -6.85 -4.31
N GLU A 126 1.26 -5.85 -4.99
CA GLU A 126 2.31 -6.03 -6.01
C GLU A 126 3.74 -6.01 -5.45
N ALA A 127 3.91 -5.70 -4.16
CA ALA A 127 5.24 -5.74 -3.56
C ALA A 127 5.82 -7.16 -3.58
N GLY A 128 7.13 -7.25 -3.84
CA GLY A 128 7.83 -8.53 -3.99
C GLY A 128 7.63 -9.22 -5.34
N HIS A 129 6.97 -8.58 -6.31
CA HIS A 129 6.98 -9.03 -7.70
C HIS A 129 8.40 -8.85 -8.27
N GLN A 130 9.24 -9.88 -8.17
CA GLN A 130 10.41 -9.96 -9.03
C GLN A 130 9.87 -10.18 -10.45
N LYS A 131 10.02 -9.20 -11.34
CA LYS A 131 10.00 -9.50 -12.78
C LYS A 131 11.06 -10.56 -12.96
N ALA A 132 10.65 -11.80 -13.25
CA ALA A 132 11.58 -12.82 -13.67
C ALA A 132 12.37 -12.22 -14.84
N GLU A 133 13.68 -12.02 -14.65
CA GLU A 133 14.54 -11.76 -15.78
C GLU A 133 14.29 -12.92 -16.74
N PRO A 134 13.93 -12.67 -18.02
CA PRO A 134 13.80 -13.76 -18.96
C PRO A 134 15.11 -14.54 -18.92
N PRO A 135 15.06 -15.89 -18.90
CA PRO A 135 16.27 -16.69 -18.82
C PRO A 135 17.26 -16.15 -19.85
N ARG A 136 18.46 -15.75 -19.39
CA ARG A 136 19.50 -15.22 -20.27
C ARG A 136 19.59 -16.17 -21.45
N ARG A 137 19.24 -15.68 -22.65
CA ARG A 137 19.41 -16.47 -23.88
C ARG A 137 20.86 -16.94 -23.83
N GLY A 138 21.05 -18.26 -23.89
CA GLY A 138 22.39 -18.85 -23.86
C GLY A 138 23.29 -18.16 -24.88
N PRO A 139 24.62 -18.17 -24.67
CA PRO A 139 25.55 -17.46 -25.54
C PRO A 139 25.24 -17.76 -27.01
N PRO A 140 25.30 -16.75 -27.91
CA PRO A 140 24.90 -16.89 -29.32
C PRO A 140 25.60 -18.05 -30.04
N ASP A 141 26.75 -18.50 -29.53
CA ASP A 141 27.51 -19.63 -30.04
C ASP A 141 26.82 -20.98 -29.83
N LEU A 142 25.99 -21.15 -28.79
CA LEU A 142 25.28 -22.41 -28.55
C LEU A 142 24.17 -22.64 -29.59
N GLN A 143 23.49 -21.57 -30.01
CA GLN A 143 22.47 -21.64 -31.05
C GLN A 143 23.11 -21.92 -32.42
N ARG A 144 24.26 -21.32 -32.72
CA ARG A 144 25.05 -21.63 -33.92
C ARG A 144 25.55 -23.06 -33.95
N LEU A 145 26.04 -23.59 -32.82
CA LEU A 145 26.47 -24.98 -32.70
C LEU A 145 25.32 -25.97 -32.88
N MET A 146 24.13 -25.67 -32.35
CA MET A 146 22.94 -26.50 -32.57
C MET A 146 22.44 -26.44 -34.02
N GLN A 147 22.52 -25.28 -34.68
CA GLN A 147 22.19 -25.13 -36.10
C GLN A 147 23.17 -25.92 -36.98
N GLN A 148 24.47 -25.81 -36.72
CA GLN A 148 25.52 -26.54 -37.44
C GLN A 148 25.43 -28.05 -37.23
N ALA A 149 25.11 -28.52 -36.01
CA ALA A 149 24.91 -29.95 -35.75
C ALA A 149 23.68 -30.52 -36.50
N LYS A 150 22.63 -29.71 -36.67
CA LYS A 150 21.43 -30.08 -37.42
C LYS A 150 21.69 -30.11 -38.94
N GLU A 151 22.51 -29.19 -39.44
CA GLU A 151 22.95 -29.17 -40.84
C GLU A 151 23.90 -30.36 -41.13
N TRP A 152 24.81 -30.70 -40.23
CA TRP A 152 25.72 -31.84 -40.41
C TRP A 152 25.00 -33.20 -40.40
N GLY A 153 23.94 -33.33 -39.60
CA GLY A 153 23.10 -34.53 -39.56
C GLY A 153 22.28 -34.76 -40.83
N ALA A 154 21.96 -33.70 -41.59
CA ALA A 154 21.20 -33.81 -42.85
C ALA A 154 22.07 -34.24 -44.03
N VAL A 155 23.37 -33.95 -44.01
CA VAL A 155 24.30 -34.28 -45.12
C VAL A 155 24.74 -35.75 -45.09
N ALA A 156 24.70 -36.40 -43.92
CA ALA A 156 25.08 -37.81 -43.78
C ALA A 156 24.02 -38.82 -44.28
N GLY A 157 22.83 -38.35 -44.70
CA GLY A 157 21.71 -39.19 -45.14
C GLY A 157 21.56 -39.38 -46.65
N SER A 158 22.36 -38.73 -47.49
CA SER A 158 22.26 -38.85 -48.95
C SER A 158 23.47 -39.62 -49.51
N SER A 159 23.42 -40.94 -49.44
CA SER A 159 24.28 -41.79 -50.27
C SER A 159 23.61 -41.94 -51.64
N PRO A 160 24.28 -41.57 -52.76
CA PRO A 160 23.76 -41.84 -54.08
C PRO A 160 23.81 -43.35 -54.36
N ALA A 161 22.77 -43.83 -55.04
CA ALA A 161 22.60 -45.22 -55.49
C ALA A 161 23.63 -45.63 -56.55
#